data_AF-A0A955BS03-F1
#
_entry.id   AF-A0A955BS03-F1
#
_cell.length_a   1.000
_cell.length_b   1.000
_cell.length_c   1.000
_cell.angle_alpha   90.00
_cell.angle_beta   90.00
_cell.angle_gamma   90.00
#
_symmetry.space_group_name_H-M   'P 1'
#
loop_
_entity.id
_entity.type
_entity.pdbx_description
1 polymer ?
#
loop_
_entity_poly.entity_id
_entity_poly.type
_entity_poly.pdbx_seq_one_letter_code
_entity_poly.pdbx_strand_id
1 'polypeptide(L)'
;MRSVLIVLAILTLCGGSFLGCGLNGAAELQGKWIGTPDNAAAQAEREAAKYNELVAATNPADAAQETEQDGPRRPVMVTDWEHYDVTVTLEFLDARRVRLTAAGDVAGSPVEGEWKIVESGPAGVVIEVITPGDTTGEPDGETARPVRRRFELGLDRRESGLVGFTFNEVGADRRLGTLYFHRAE
;
A
#
# COMPACT_ATOMS: atom_id res chain seq x y z
N MET A 1 -3.98 35.78 52.74
CA MET A 1 -4.71 34.75 51.95
C MET A 1 -5.03 35.25 50.54
N ARG A 2 -4.01 35.56 49.73
CA ARG A 2 -4.19 36.00 48.33
C ARG A 2 -3.12 35.48 47.36
N SER A 3 -2.30 34.51 47.79
CA SER A 3 -1.09 34.11 47.05
C SER A 3 -1.07 32.65 46.60
N VAL A 4 -2.13 31.89 46.84
CA VAL A 4 -2.18 30.44 46.52
C VAL A 4 -2.95 30.15 45.22
N LEU A 5 -3.65 31.15 44.66
CA LEU A 5 -4.53 30.96 43.50
C LEU A 5 -3.85 31.13 42.13
N ILE A 6 -2.58 31.56 42.08
CA ILE A 6 -1.87 31.84 40.82
C ILE A 6 -1.04 30.65 40.32
N VAL A 7 -0.67 29.71 41.19
CA VAL A 7 0.14 28.55 40.79
C VAL A 7 -0.68 27.47 40.07
N LEU A 8 -2.00 27.46 40.23
CA LEU A 8 -2.87 26.47 39.59
C LEU A 8 -3.27 26.82 38.15
N ALA A 9 -2.92 28.00 37.65
CA ALA A 9 -3.27 28.45 36.29
C ALA A 9 -2.17 28.18 35.24
N ILE A 10 -0.96 27.78 35.66
CA ILE A 10 0.20 27.61 34.75
C ILE A 10 0.48 26.13 34.45
N LEU A 11 -0.10 25.19 35.20
CA LEU A 11 0.11 23.75 34.98
C LEU A 11 -0.85 23.10 33.96
N THR A 12 -1.69 23.90 33.30
CA THR A 12 -2.69 23.47 32.32
C THR A 12 -2.33 23.91 30.90
N LEU A 13 -1.04 24.12 30.61
CA LEU A 13 -0.56 24.54 29.27
C LEU A 13 0.47 23.58 28.65
N CYS A 14 0.59 22.36 29.18
CA CYS A 14 1.36 21.25 28.58
C CYS A 14 0.48 20.03 28.29
N GLY A 15 -0.84 20.20 28.31
CA GLY A 15 -1.83 19.18 27.99
C GLY A 15 -2.05 19.06 26.49
N GLY A 16 -1.13 18.40 25.79
CA GLY A 16 -1.49 17.55 24.65
C GLY A 16 -1.94 18.25 23.37
N SER A 17 -1.11 19.14 22.81
CA SER A 17 -1.12 19.36 21.35
C SER A 17 -0.35 18.25 20.64
N PHE A 18 -0.70 16.98 20.90
CA PHE A 18 -0.49 15.91 19.93
C PHE A 18 -1.72 15.90 19.01
N LEU A 19 -1.93 17.00 18.27
CA LEU A 19 -2.63 16.89 17.01
C LEU A 19 -1.71 16.05 16.14
N GLY A 20 -1.98 14.75 16.14
CA GLY A 20 -1.25 13.79 15.33
C GLY A 20 -1.27 14.24 13.89
N CYS A 21 -0.15 14.80 13.43
CA CYS A 21 0.25 14.78 12.04
C CYS A 21 0.48 13.31 11.66
N GLY A 22 -0.60 12.57 11.50
CA GLY A 22 -0.54 11.15 11.24
C GLY A 22 -1.92 10.67 10.90
N LEU A 23 -2.24 10.68 9.59
CA LEU A 23 -3.21 9.81 8.91
C LEU A 23 -3.56 10.23 7.47
N ASN A 24 -2.77 11.05 6.76
CA ASN A 24 -3.06 11.33 5.34
C ASN A 24 -2.98 10.07 4.45
N GLY A 25 -2.13 9.10 4.78
CA GLY A 25 -1.99 7.88 3.98
C GLY A 25 -3.26 7.03 3.87
N ALA A 26 -4.10 6.99 4.90
CA ALA A 26 -5.34 6.20 4.85
C ALA A 26 -6.42 6.85 3.97
N ALA A 27 -6.46 8.20 3.95
CA ALA A 27 -7.38 8.94 3.10
C ALA A 27 -6.97 8.83 1.61
N GLU A 28 -5.67 8.89 1.31
CA GLU A 28 -5.14 8.72 -0.05
C GLU A 28 -5.48 7.35 -0.66
N LEU A 29 -5.52 6.30 0.18
CA LEU A 29 -5.85 4.93 -0.24
C LEU A 29 -7.36 4.69 -0.46
N GLN A 30 -8.25 5.60 -0.05
CA GLN A 30 -9.70 5.38 -0.20
C GLN A 30 -10.12 5.20 -1.66
N GLY A 31 -11.08 4.30 -1.87
CA GLY A 31 -11.65 4.00 -3.18
C GLY A 31 -11.17 2.67 -3.74
N LYS A 32 -11.37 2.52 -5.06
CA LYS A 32 -11.14 1.27 -5.79
C LYS A 32 -9.81 1.31 -6.55
N TRP A 33 -9.05 0.24 -6.40
CA TRP A 33 -7.76 0.04 -7.02
C TRP A 33 -7.73 -1.29 -7.79
N ILE A 34 -7.10 -1.29 -8.95
CA ILE A 34 -6.93 -2.46 -9.80
C ILE A 34 -5.46 -2.85 -9.77
N GLY A 35 -5.20 -4.07 -9.33
CA GLY A 35 -3.90 -4.68 -9.16
C GLY A 35 -3.63 -5.70 -10.25
N THR A 36 -2.43 -5.63 -10.83
CA THR A 36 -1.93 -6.59 -11.82
C THR A 36 -0.52 -7.04 -11.42
N PRO A 37 -0.07 -8.23 -11.87
CA PRO A 37 1.30 -8.69 -11.66
C PRO A 37 2.33 -7.65 -12.13
N ASP A 38 3.23 -7.28 -11.23
CA ASP A 38 4.25 -6.28 -11.48
C ASP A 38 5.53 -6.93 -12.00
N ASN A 39 5.62 -7.07 -13.33
CA ASN A 39 6.80 -7.64 -13.97
C ASN A 39 7.96 -6.63 -14.07
N ALA A 40 9.17 -7.13 -14.28
CA ALA A 40 10.37 -6.29 -14.31
C ALA A 40 10.34 -5.21 -15.41
N ALA A 41 9.66 -5.45 -16.54
CA ALA A 41 9.52 -4.45 -17.60
C ALA A 41 8.59 -3.30 -17.16
N ALA A 42 7.44 -3.63 -16.58
CA ALA A 42 6.49 -2.66 -16.04
C ALA A 42 7.11 -1.84 -14.90
N GLN A 43 7.90 -2.48 -14.04
CA GLN A 43 8.66 -1.77 -13.01
C GLN A 43 9.68 -0.80 -13.62
N ALA A 44 10.48 -1.25 -14.59
CA ALA A 44 11.48 -0.42 -15.25
C ALA A 44 10.84 0.80 -15.96
N GLU A 45 9.70 0.59 -16.63
CA GLU A 45 8.94 1.66 -17.27
C GLU A 45 8.45 2.70 -16.26
N ARG A 46 7.94 2.28 -15.09
CA ARG A 46 7.51 3.21 -14.04
C ARG A 46 8.66 3.99 -13.43
N GLU A 47 9.79 3.33 -13.18
CA GLU A 47 11.00 3.99 -12.67
C GLU A 47 11.55 5.02 -13.68
N ALA A 48 11.56 4.69 -14.97
CA ALA A 48 11.94 5.61 -16.04
C ALA A 48 10.97 6.81 -16.14
N ALA A 49 9.66 6.56 -16.06
CA ALA A 49 8.66 7.62 -16.09
C ALA A 49 8.83 8.59 -14.90
N LYS A 50 9.10 8.05 -13.70
CA LYS A 50 9.37 8.85 -12.51
C LYS A 50 10.62 9.70 -12.64
N TYR A 51 11.69 9.14 -13.22
CA TYR A 51 12.92 9.89 -13.50
C TYR A 51 12.67 11.03 -14.49
N ASN A 52 11.95 10.76 -15.59
CA ASN A 52 11.64 11.77 -16.60
C ASN A 52 10.81 12.93 -16.04
N GLU A 53 9.85 12.67 -15.16
CA GLU A 53 9.06 13.72 -14.49
C GLU A 53 9.96 14.62 -13.61
N LEU A 54 10.87 14.00 -12.84
CA LEU A 54 11.84 14.74 -12.02
C LEU A 54 12.80 15.59 -12.87
N VAL A 55 13.33 15.04 -13.98
CA VAL A 55 14.24 15.78 -14.87
C VAL A 55 13.50 16.92 -15.57
N ALA A 56 12.29 16.67 -16.07
CA ALA A 56 11.46 17.71 -16.71
C ALA A 56 11.15 18.88 -15.75
N ALA A 57 10.95 18.61 -14.46
CA ALA A 57 10.73 19.63 -13.44
C ALA A 57 12.00 20.45 -13.11
N THR A 58 13.19 19.92 -13.34
CA THR A 58 14.46 20.54 -12.89
C THR A 58 15.21 21.26 -14.01
N ASN A 59 15.16 20.77 -15.26
CA ASN A 59 15.64 21.47 -16.46
C ASN A 59 15.25 20.71 -17.75
N PRO A 60 14.45 21.28 -18.67
CA PRO A 60 14.03 20.60 -19.91
C PRO A 60 15.16 20.41 -20.94
N ALA A 61 16.33 21.02 -20.74
CA ALA A 61 17.46 20.94 -21.66
C ALA A 61 18.34 19.69 -21.48
N ASP A 62 18.25 19.00 -20.33
CA ASP A 62 19.03 17.79 -20.02
C ASP A 62 18.26 16.48 -20.28
N ALA A 63 16.96 16.56 -20.58
CA ALA A 63 16.12 15.39 -20.85
C ALA A 63 16.49 14.59 -22.12
N ALA A 64 17.44 15.10 -22.91
CA ALA A 64 17.89 14.48 -24.16
C ALA A 64 19.19 13.67 -24.04
N GLN A 65 19.82 13.61 -22.85
CA GLN A 65 21.08 12.88 -22.68
C GLN A 65 20.97 11.76 -21.65
N GLU A 66 21.23 10.55 -22.17
CA GLU A 66 21.67 9.34 -21.47
C GLU A 66 20.62 8.49 -20.75
N THR A 67 20.35 7.31 -21.33
CA THR A 67 20.14 6.10 -20.54
C THR A 67 20.57 4.85 -21.32
N GLU A 68 21.85 4.79 -21.71
CA GLU A 68 22.56 3.53 -21.99
C GLU A 68 23.54 3.26 -20.85
N GLN A 69 23.04 2.93 -19.66
CA GLN A 69 23.85 2.25 -18.65
C GLN A 69 23.56 0.76 -18.71
N ASP A 70 24.29 0.09 -19.59
CA ASP A 70 24.40 -1.37 -19.70
C ASP A 70 25.26 -1.90 -18.53
N GLY A 71 24.73 -1.80 -17.31
CA GLY A 71 25.24 -2.55 -16.17
C GLY A 71 24.80 -4.02 -16.26
N PRO A 72 25.47 -4.96 -15.57
CA PRO A 72 25.08 -6.37 -15.60
C PRO A 72 23.63 -6.51 -15.13
N ARG A 73 22.71 -6.71 -16.07
CA ARG A 73 21.29 -6.98 -15.81
C ARG A 73 21.24 -8.19 -14.89
N ARG A 74 20.84 -7.97 -13.64
CA ARG A 74 20.54 -9.08 -12.73
C ARG A 74 19.54 -9.99 -13.43
N PRO A 75 19.69 -11.32 -13.34
CA PRO A 75 18.72 -12.22 -13.95
C PRO A 75 17.33 -11.88 -13.42
N VAL A 76 16.44 -11.52 -14.35
CA VAL A 76 15.03 -11.23 -14.05
C VAL A 76 14.41 -12.53 -13.59
N MET A 77 14.05 -12.61 -12.31
CA MET A 77 13.33 -13.75 -11.78
C MET A 77 11.86 -13.55 -12.16
N VAL A 78 11.37 -14.36 -13.10
CA VAL A 78 9.95 -14.42 -13.43
C VAL A 78 9.21 -14.90 -12.19
N THR A 79 8.25 -14.12 -11.72
CA THR A 79 7.46 -14.44 -10.54
C THR A 79 6.27 -15.33 -10.90
N ASP A 80 5.75 -16.09 -9.95
CA ASP A 80 4.66 -17.03 -10.17
C ASP A 80 3.40 -16.28 -10.67
N TRP A 81 3.14 -15.05 -10.21
CA TRP A 81 2.04 -14.23 -10.71
C TRP A 81 2.12 -13.88 -12.19
N GLU A 82 3.32 -13.78 -12.77
CA GLU A 82 3.50 -13.45 -14.19
C GLU A 82 3.03 -14.58 -15.12
N HIS A 83 2.80 -15.78 -14.58
CA HIS A 83 2.29 -16.93 -15.34
C HIS A 83 0.76 -17.00 -15.42
N TYR A 84 0.04 -16.20 -14.63
CA TYR A 84 -1.41 -16.26 -14.53
C TYR A 84 -2.05 -14.96 -14.99
N ASP A 85 -3.20 -15.06 -15.66
CA ASP A 85 -4.04 -13.89 -15.92
C ASP A 85 -4.82 -13.57 -14.65
N VAL A 86 -4.24 -12.72 -13.80
CA VAL A 86 -4.82 -12.35 -12.50
C VAL A 86 -5.01 -10.86 -12.43
N THR A 87 -6.24 -10.47 -12.14
CA THR A 87 -6.56 -9.09 -11.76
C THR A 87 -7.13 -9.09 -10.35
N VAL A 88 -6.53 -8.32 -9.46
CA VAL A 88 -7.01 -8.14 -8.09
C VAL A 88 -7.62 -6.75 -7.96
N THR A 89 -8.88 -6.67 -7.60
CA THR A 89 -9.49 -5.41 -7.18
C THR A 89 -9.37 -5.27 -5.67
N LEU A 90 -8.79 -4.17 -5.21
CA LEU A 90 -8.74 -3.79 -3.81
C LEU A 90 -9.56 -2.51 -3.61
N GLU A 91 -10.60 -2.58 -2.79
CA GLU A 91 -11.50 -1.47 -2.51
C GLU A 91 -11.45 -1.12 -1.02
N PHE A 92 -10.89 0.05 -0.71
CA PHE A 92 -10.93 0.62 0.64
C PHE A 92 -12.27 1.33 0.82
N LEU A 93 -13.26 0.57 1.31
CA LEU A 93 -14.65 1.00 1.49
C LEU A 93 -14.77 2.18 2.46
N ASP A 94 -13.96 2.17 3.51
CA ASP A 94 -13.82 3.27 4.46
C ASP A 94 -12.49 3.15 5.24
N ALA A 95 -12.34 3.95 6.29
CA ALA A 95 -11.15 4.00 7.12
C ALA A 95 -10.81 2.69 7.87
N ARG A 96 -11.71 1.70 7.86
CA ARG A 96 -11.52 0.42 8.56
C ARG A 96 -11.89 -0.79 7.75
N ARG A 97 -12.68 -0.66 6.68
CA ARG A 97 -13.14 -1.79 5.87
C ARG A 97 -12.46 -1.83 4.50
N VAL A 98 -12.12 -3.04 4.09
CA VAL A 98 -11.52 -3.31 2.78
C VAL A 98 -12.22 -4.51 2.15
N ARG A 99 -12.36 -4.48 0.83
CA ARG A 99 -12.84 -5.60 0.03
C ARG A 99 -11.78 -5.97 -1.01
N LEU A 100 -11.48 -7.25 -1.11
CA LEU A 100 -10.60 -7.82 -2.12
C LEU A 100 -11.42 -8.73 -3.03
N THR A 101 -11.30 -8.57 -4.34
CA THR A 101 -11.92 -9.43 -5.35
C THR A 101 -10.87 -9.85 -6.34
N ALA A 102 -10.74 -11.14 -6.60
CA ALA A 102 -9.87 -11.66 -7.63
C ALA A 102 -10.68 -12.05 -8.87
N ALA A 103 -10.13 -11.79 -10.05
CA ALA A 103 -10.67 -12.17 -11.35
C ALA A 103 -9.59 -12.86 -12.18
N GLY A 104 -10.02 -13.55 -13.24
CA GLY A 104 -9.15 -14.36 -14.11
C GLY A 104 -8.97 -15.78 -13.57
N ASP A 105 -7.74 -16.30 -13.62
CA ASP A 105 -7.44 -17.71 -13.32
C ASP A 105 -7.68 -18.10 -11.85
N VAL A 106 -7.68 -17.12 -10.95
CA VAL A 106 -7.90 -17.30 -9.50
C VAL A 106 -9.20 -16.65 -9.02
N ALA A 107 -10.20 -16.54 -9.90
CA ALA A 107 -11.50 -15.97 -9.55
C ALA A 107 -12.14 -16.69 -8.36
N GLY A 108 -12.67 -15.90 -7.42
CA GLY A 108 -13.30 -16.40 -6.21
C GLY A 108 -14.32 -15.41 -5.66
N SER A 109 -14.99 -15.81 -4.57
CA SER A 109 -15.90 -14.90 -3.86
C SER A 109 -15.13 -13.70 -3.31
N PRO A 110 -15.69 -12.47 -3.37
CA PRO A 110 -15.09 -11.31 -2.72
C PRO A 110 -14.85 -11.57 -1.24
N VAL A 111 -13.68 -11.17 -0.76
CA VAL A 111 -13.29 -11.26 0.65
C VAL A 111 -13.37 -9.87 1.25
N GLU A 112 -14.21 -9.69 2.27
CA GLU A 112 -14.29 -8.46 3.05
C GLU A 112 -13.56 -8.64 4.39
N GLY A 113 -12.92 -7.57 4.84
CA GLY A 113 -12.19 -7.57 6.08
C GLY A 113 -12.06 -6.19 6.70
N GLU A 114 -11.50 -6.18 7.90
CA GLU A 114 -11.03 -4.95 8.53
C GLU A 114 -9.59 -4.68 8.12
N TRP A 115 -9.17 -3.42 8.11
CA TRP A 115 -7.80 -3.03 7.86
C TRP A 115 -7.36 -1.86 8.74
N LYS A 116 -6.04 -1.72 8.89
CA LYS A 116 -5.40 -0.56 9.53
C LYS A 116 -3.96 -0.43 9.06
N ILE A 117 -3.43 0.78 9.14
CA ILE A 117 -1.98 1.03 9.03
C ILE A 117 -1.33 0.63 10.35
N VAL A 118 -0.31 -0.22 10.30
CA VAL A 118 0.47 -0.65 11.47
C VAL A 118 1.86 -0.04 11.51
N GLU A 119 2.40 0.36 10.36
CA GLU A 119 3.68 1.04 10.25
C GLU A 119 3.65 2.06 9.10
N SER A 120 4.33 3.18 9.28
CA SER A 120 4.47 4.22 8.26
C SER A 120 5.92 4.64 8.16
N GLY A 121 6.44 4.72 6.93
CA GLY A 121 7.80 5.16 6.64
C GLY A 121 7.85 6.07 5.41
N PRO A 122 9.03 6.62 5.08
CA PRO A 122 9.20 7.50 3.93
C PRO A 122 9.00 6.78 2.59
N ALA A 123 9.27 5.47 2.52
CA ALA A 123 9.14 4.67 1.30
C ALA A 123 7.75 4.06 1.10
N GLY A 124 6.91 4.01 2.15
CA GLY A 124 5.68 3.25 2.12
C GLY A 124 5.00 3.09 3.48
N VAL A 125 4.00 2.22 3.52
CA VAL A 125 3.27 1.85 4.74
C VAL A 125 3.13 0.35 4.84
N VAL A 126 2.98 -0.17 6.05
CA VAL A 126 2.56 -1.55 6.28
C VAL A 126 1.12 -1.52 6.79
N ILE A 127 0.24 -2.26 6.13
CA ILE A 127 -1.14 -2.46 6.57
C ILE A 127 -1.32 -3.87 7.14
N GLU A 128 -2.25 -4.00 8.08
CA GLU A 128 -2.75 -5.29 8.55
C GLU A 128 -4.20 -5.44 8.06
N VAL A 129 -4.49 -6.54 7.36
CA VAL A 129 -5.84 -6.91 6.93
C VAL A 129 -6.30 -8.11 7.75
N ILE A 130 -7.52 -8.02 8.27
CA ILE A 130 -8.15 -8.99 9.15
C ILE A 130 -9.39 -9.50 8.43
N THR A 131 -9.40 -10.77 8.06
CA THR A 131 -10.53 -11.41 7.36
C THR A 131 -11.23 -12.39 8.31
N PRO A 132 -12.55 -12.61 8.15
CA PRO A 132 -13.24 -13.69 8.84
C PRO A 132 -12.55 -15.03 8.55
N GLY A 133 -12.45 -15.91 9.53
CA GLY A 133 -11.98 -17.28 9.28
C GLY A 133 -13.01 -18.04 8.45
N ASP A 134 -12.54 -18.90 7.55
CA ASP A 134 -13.41 -19.80 6.80
C ASP A 134 -14.05 -20.83 7.75
N THR A 135 -15.37 -20.81 7.86
CA THR A 135 -16.15 -21.82 8.60
C THR A 135 -16.38 -23.11 7.79
N THR A 136 -15.90 -23.16 6.56
CA THR A 136 -15.99 -24.32 5.66
C THR A 136 -15.01 -25.43 6.08
N GLY A 137 -15.33 -26.14 7.17
CA GLY A 137 -14.61 -27.38 7.48
C GLY A 137 -14.80 -27.96 8.88
N GLU A 138 -15.23 -27.18 9.87
CA GLU A 138 -15.33 -27.65 11.25
C GLU A 138 -16.79 -27.97 11.63
N PRO A 139 -17.14 -29.25 11.86
CA PRO A 139 -18.50 -29.65 12.20
C PRO A 139 -18.92 -29.29 13.64
N ASP A 140 -18.02 -28.76 14.47
CA ASP A 140 -18.20 -28.63 15.91
C ASP A 140 -18.18 -27.17 16.40
N GLY A 141 -18.96 -26.28 15.78
CA GLY A 141 -19.39 -25.01 16.40
C GLY A 141 -18.31 -24.05 16.92
N GLU A 142 -17.03 -24.30 16.68
CA GLU A 142 -15.92 -23.44 17.05
C GLU A 142 -15.94 -22.26 16.08
N THR A 143 -16.09 -21.05 16.62
CA THR A 143 -16.10 -19.83 15.81
C THR A 143 -14.77 -19.72 15.08
N ALA A 144 -14.81 -19.80 13.75
CA ALA A 144 -13.63 -19.71 12.90
C ALA A 144 -12.81 -18.48 13.27
N ARG A 145 -11.53 -18.70 13.58
CA ARG A 145 -10.66 -17.64 14.08
C ARG A 145 -10.33 -16.66 12.95
N PRO A 146 -10.37 -15.34 13.20
CA PRO A 146 -10.03 -14.35 12.18
C PRO A 146 -8.58 -14.50 11.74
N VAL A 147 -8.35 -14.42 10.43
CA VAL A 147 -7.03 -14.49 9.82
C VAL A 147 -6.46 -13.08 9.69
N ARG A 148 -5.23 -12.88 10.18
CA ARG A 148 -4.52 -11.60 10.11
C ARG A 148 -3.33 -11.73 9.16
N ARG A 149 -3.24 -10.84 8.18
CA ARG A 149 -2.12 -10.76 7.23
C ARG A 149 -1.60 -9.34 7.15
N ARG A 150 -0.30 -9.20 6.92
CA ARG A 150 0.35 -7.90 6.81
C ARG A 150 0.85 -7.70 5.39
N PHE A 151 0.72 -6.49 4.90
CA PHE A 151 1.12 -6.14 3.54
C PHE A 151 1.94 -4.85 3.56
N GLU A 152 3.07 -4.88 2.87
CA GLU A 152 3.90 -3.73 2.59
C GLU A 152 3.40 -3.05 1.32
N LEU A 153 3.18 -1.74 1.42
CA LEU A 153 2.71 -0.88 0.34
C LEU A 153 3.80 0.14 0.00
N GLY A 154 4.46 -0.04 -1.14
CA GLY A 154 5.39 0.95 -1.69
C GLY A 154 4.61 1.97 -2.53
N LEU A 155 4.49 3.19 -2.03
CA LEU A 155 3.60 4.21 -2.59
C LEU A 155 4.25 4.94 -3.78
N ASP A 156 3.59 4.94 -4.94
CA ASP A 156 3.98 5.75 -6.11
C ASP A 156 3.23 7.09 -6.07
N ARG A 157 3.93 8.13 -5.61
CA ARG A 157 3.42 9.50 -5.56
C ARG A 157 4.08 10.35 -6.65
N ARG A 158 3.25 11.13 -7.34
CA ARG A 158 3.61 12.11 -8.36
C ARG A 158 3.07 13.49 -7.97
N GLU A 159 3.29 14.51 -8.79
CA GLU A 159 2.82 15.88 -8.48
C GLU A 159 1.30 15.94 -8.23
N SER A 160 0.53 15.11 -8.91
CA SER A 160 -0.94 15.01 -8.79
C SER A 160 -1.43 14.20 -7.58
N GLY A 161 -0.53 13.59 -6.80
CA GLY A 161 -0.85 12.77 -5.63
C GLY A 161 -0.48 11.29 -5.79
N LEU A 162 -1.16 10.42 -5.04
CA LEU A 162 -0.97 8.98 -5.09
C LEU A 162 -1.56 8.40 -6.39
N VAL A 163 -0.71 7.90 -7.29
CA VAL A 163 -1.14 7.32 -8.57
C VAL A 163 -1.26 5.80 -8.52
N GLY A 164 -0.52 5.17 -7.61
CA GLY A 164 -0.52 3.73 -7.44
C GLY A 164 0.35 3.28 -6.28
N PHE A 165 0.42 1.98 -6.07
CA PHE A 165 1.29 1.38 -5.07
C PHE A 165 1.60 -0.08 -5.40
N THR A 166 2.79 -0.53 -5.00
CA THR A 166 3.10 -1.96 -4.93
C THR A 166 2.44 -2.57 -3.70
N PHE A 167 2.08 -3.85 -3.77
CA PHE A 167 1.39 -4.57 -2.70
C PHE A 167 2.03 -5.94 -2.52
N ASN A 168 2.66 -6.15 -1.37
CA ASN A 168 3.43 -7.35 -1.06
C ASN A 168 3.05 -7.91 0.31
N GLU A 169 2.76 -9.20 0.41
CA GLU A 169 2.52 -9.83 1.71
C GLU A 169 3.84 -10.00 2.49
N VAL A 170 3.84 -9.54 3.74
CA VAL A 170 5.02 -9.59 4.62
C VAL A 170 5.34 -11.04 4.97
N GLY A 171 6.55 -11.47 4.65
CA GLY A 171 7.00 -12.84 4.89
C GLY A 171 6.54 -13.86 3.86
N ALA A 172 5.86 -13.41 2.80
CA ALA A 172 5.52 -14.25 1.66
C ALA A 172 6.77 -14.66 0.87
N ASP A 173 6.66 -15.77 0.13
CA ASP A 173 7.73 -16.21 -0.77
C ASP A 173 7.96 -15.14 -1.85
N ARG A 174 9.23 -14.75 -2.04
CA ARG A 174 9.65 -13.80 -3.09
C ARG A 174 9.26 -14.26 -4.49
N ARG A 175 9.03 -15.57 -4.66
CA ARG A 175 8.59 -16.16 -5.92
C ARG A 175 7.15 -15.80 -6.27
N LEU A 176 6.28 -15.54 -5.29
CA LEU A 176 4.91 -15.11 -5.58
C LEU A 176 4.94 -13.86 -6.45
N GLY A 177 5.74 -12.87 -6.06
CA GLY A 177 5.93 -11.62 -6.79
C GLY A 177 5.13 -10.47 -6.20
N THR A 178 5.18 -9.33 -6.88
CA THR A 178 4.53 -8.08 -6.46
C THR A 178 3.29 -7.84 -7.30
N LEU A 179 2.23 -7.29 -6.70
CA LEU A 179 1.13 -6.69 -7.45
C LEU A 179 1.30 -5.17 -7.47
N TYR A 180 1.11 -4.54 -8.62
CA TYR A 180 1.04 -3.09 -8.73
C TYR A 180 -0.41 -2.66 -8.91
N PHE A 181 -0.87 -1.79 -8.02
CA PHE A 181 -2.22 -1.25 -8.00
C PHE A 181 -2.23 0.17 -8.56
N HIS A 182 -3.16 0.44 -9.48
CA HIS A 182 -3.50 1.77 -9.96
C HIS A 182 -4.96 2.10 -9.64
N ARG A 183 -5.33 3.38 -9.67
CA ARG A 183 -6.75 3.75 -9.47
C ARG A 183 -7.62 3.15 -10.57
N ALA A 184 -8.79 2.64 -10.19
CA ALA A 184 -9.83 2.37 -11.16
C ALA A 184 -10.33 3.71 -11.72
N GLU A 185 -10.34 3.85 -13.04
CA GLU A 185 -10.96 4.99 -13.74
C GLU A 185 -12.49 4.99 -13.59
#